data_AF-A0AAE0CUT3-F1
#
_entry.id   AF-A0AAE0CUT3-F1
#
_cell.length_a   1.000
_cell.length_b   1.000
_cell.length_c   1.000
_cell.angle_alpha   90.00
_cell.angle_beta   90.00
_cell.angle_gamma   90.00
#
_symmetry.space_group_name_H-M   'P 1'
#
loop_
_entity.id
_entity.type
_entity.pdbx_description
1 polymer ?
#
loop_
_entity_poly.entity_id
_entity_poly.type
_entity_poly.pdbx_seq_one_letter_code
_entity_poly.pdbx_strand_id
1 'polypeptide(L)'
;MQSREDTASKVLQETGAVLVHSCNDGRIISGQGTISLEFLDQVPQLDTIIVPISGGGLMAGVTLAAKSINPNIRILAAEPMGANDAAQSKAAGRIITLSETNTVADGLRASLGDLTW
;
A
#
# COMPACT_ATOMS: atom_id res chain seq x y z
N MET A 1 19.08 -0.17 -2.65
CA MET A 1 18.07 -1.19 -2.30
C MET A 1 18.71 -2.57 -2.24
N GLN A 2 19.42 -2.99 -3.28
CA GLN A 2 20.15 -4.26 -3.39
C GLN A 2 20.84 -4.75 -2.09
N SER A 3 21.67 -3.92 -1.45
CA SER A 3 22.37 -4.31 -0.22
C SER A 3 21.44 -4.73 0.94
N ARG A 4 20.24 -4.15 1.05
CA ARG A 4 19.26 -4.52 2.10
C ARG A 4 18.59 -5.86 1.77
N GLU A 5 18.22 -6.06 0.51
CA GLU A 5 17.58 -7.30 0.03
C GLU A 5 18.53 -8.50 0.11
N ASP A 6 19.79 -8.32 -0.27
CA ASP A 6 20.81 -9.35 -0.17
C ASP A 6 21.07 -9.74 1.29
N THR A 7 21.16 -8.74 2.18
CA THR A 7 21.34 -8.96 3.62
C THR A 7 20.14 -9.67 4.23
N ALA A 8 18.92 -9.26 3.90
CA ALA A 8 17.70 -9.93 4.35
C ALA A 8 17.69 -11.39 3.87
N SER A 9 17.99 -11.64 2.59
CA SER A 9 18.06 -12.98 2.01
C SER A 9 19.07 -13.88 2.73
N LYS A 10 20.23 -13.33 3.10
CA LYS A 10 21.24 -14.05 3.88
C LYS A 10 20.72 -14.42 5.27
N VAL A 11 20.09 -13.48 5.99
CA VAL A 11 19.49 -13.74 7.32
C VAL A 11 18.43 -14.84 7.24
N LEU A 12 17.58 -14.80 6.21
CA LEU A 12 16.58 -15.84 5.96
C LEU A 12 17.23 -17.23 5.81
N GLN A 13 18.27 -17.33 4.98
CA GLN A 13 18.99 -18.58 4.73
C GLN A 13 19.70 -19.13 5.97
N GLU A 14 20.32 -18.25 6.78
CA GLU A 14 21.10 -18.66 7.95
C GLU A 14 20.23 -19.04 9.15
N THR A 15 19.06 -18.43 9.30
CA THR A 15 18.22 -18.57 10.51
C THR A 15 16.94 -19.36 10.31
N GLY A 16 16.47 -19.51 9.07
CA GLY A 16 15.14 -20.03 8.78
C GLY A 16 14.00 -19.07 9.16
N ALA A 17 14.31 -17.79 9.40
CA ALA A 17 13.29 -16.77 9.66
C ALA A 17 12.35 -16.57 8.47
N VAL A 18 11.14 -16.07 8.74
CA VAL A 18 10.15 -15.73 7.73
C VAL A 18 10.24 -14.23 7.42
N LEU A 19 10.33 -13.87 6.14
CA LEU A 19 10.27 -12.48 5.73
C LEU A 19 8.87 -11.91 6.01
N VAL A 20 8.83 -10.77 6.69
CA VAL A 20 7.62 -9.97 6.86
C VAL A 20 7.71 -8.81 5.87
N HIS A 21 6.90 -8.85 4.81
CA HIS A 21 6.87 -7.80 3.80
C HIS A 21 6.23 -6.52 4.37
N SER A 22 6.63 -5.34 3.88
CA SER A 22 6.09 -4.06 4.36
C SER A 22 4.67 -3.76 3.86
N CYS A 23 4.34 -4.17 2.62
CA CYS A 23 3.02 -3.94 2.01
C CYS A 23 2.43 -5.10 1.18
N ASN A 24 3.23 -5.72 0.32
CA ASN A 24 2.84 -6.74 -0.67
C ASN A 24 2.73 -8.18 -0.10
N ASP A 25 2.03 -8.36 1.01
CA ASP A 25 1.69 -9.66 1.60
C ASP A 25 0.22 -9.65 2.04
N GLY A 26 -0.53 -10.70 1.70
CA GLY A 26 -1.97 -10.77 1.97
C GLY A 26 -2.35 -10.61 3.45
N ARG A 27 -1.49 -11.05 4.38
CA ARG A 27 -1.69 -10.88 5.83
C ARG A 27 -1.49 -9.43 6.24
N ILE A 28 -0.51 -8.76 5.64
CA ILE A 28 -0.23 -7.34 5.88
C ILE A 28 -1.38 -6.50 5.34
N ILE A 29 -1.82 -6.74 4.11
CA ILE A 29 -2.99 -6.09 3.48
C ILE A 29 -4.24 -6.28 4.35
N SER A 30 -4.50 -7.51 4.78
CA SER A 30 -5.66 -7.82 5.64
C SER A 30 -5.59 -7.08 6.97
N GLY A 31 -4.40 -7.02 7.59
CA GLY A 31 -4.17 -6.24 8.80
C GLY A 31 -4.46 -4.75 8.60
N GLN A 32 -4.03 -4.15 7.48
CA GLN A 32 -4.33 -2.74 7.20
C GLN A 32 -5.82 -2.47 7.00
N GLY A 33 -6.59 -3.45 6.50
CA GLY A 33 -8.03 -3.31 6.31
C GLY A 33 -8.84 -3.12 7.58
N THR A 34 -8.28 -3.47 8.75
CA THR A 34 -8.92 -3.23 10.05
C THR A 34 -9.24 -1.75 10.29
N ILE A 35 -8.44 -0.83 9.73
CA ILE A 35 -8.70 0.62 9.79
C ILE A 35 -10.08 0.97 9.22
N SER A 36 -10.50 0.31 8.13
CA SER A 36 -11.84 0.55 7.56
C SER A 36 -12.96 -0.03 8.41
N LEU A 37 -12.70 -1.15 9.11
CA LEU A 37 -13.66 -1.70 10.06
C LEU A 37 -13.89 -0.70 11.20
N GLU A 38 -12.81 -0.13 11.74
CA GLU A 38 -12.88 0.89 12.79
C GLU A 38 -13.55 2.17 12.28
N PHE A 39 -13.19 2.67 11.10
CA PHE A 39 -13.79 3.87 10.52
C PHE A 39 -15.30 3.74 10.33
N LEU A 40 -15.78 2.59 9.87
CA LEU A 40 -17.20 2.36 9.60
C LEU A 40 -18.00 2.03 10.85
N ASP A 41 -17.35 1.51 11.90
CA ASP A 41 -17.95 1.41 13.23
C ASP A 41 -18.12 2.80 13.86
N GLN A 42 -17.10 3.64 13.77
CA GLN A 42 -17.09 4.99 14.36
C GLN A 42 -17.96 6.00 13.60
N VAL A 43 -18.00 5.90 12.26
CA VAL A 43 -18.75 6.81 11.39
C VAL A 43 -19.51 6.01 10.32
N PRO A 44 -20.69 5.44 10.65
CA PRO A 44 -21.44 4.56 9.73
C PRO A 44 -21.87 5.21 8.41
N GLN A 45 -21.99 6.53 8.39
CA GLN A 45 -22.39 7.34 7.23
C GLN A 45 -21.22 7.82 6.36
N LEU A 46 -20.00 7.35 6.63
CA LEU A 46 -18.81 7.74 5.87
C LEU A 46 -18.98 7.39 4.38
N ASP A 47 -18.85 8.37 3.50
CA ASP A 47 -19.04 8.19 2.06
C ASP A 47 -17.74 8.18 1.24
N THR A 48 -16.64 8.66 1.82
CA THR A 48 -15.35 8.80 1.13
C THR A 48 -14.19 8.61 2.11
N ILE A 49 -13.17 7.87 1.70
CA ILE A 49 -11.92 7.66 2.45
C ILE A 49 -10.75 8.09 1.56
N ILE A 50 -9.88 8.96 2.09
CA ILE A 50 -8.64 9.37 1.43
C ILE A 50 -7.49 8.63 2.13
N VAL A 51 -6.68 7.91 1.35
CA VAL A 51 -5.63 7.03 1.87
C VAL A 51 -4.29 7.43 1.27
N PRO A 52 -3.24 7.66 2.08
CA PRO A 52 -1.90 7.87 1.54
C PRO A 52 -1.42 6.60 0.82
N ILE A 53 -0.77 6.76 -0.34
CA ILE A 53 -0.27 5.64 -1.14
C ILE A 53 1.25 5.70 -1.31
N SER A 54 1.85 4.52 -1.24
CA SER A 54 3.27 4.20 -1.43
C SER A 54 3.27 2.84 -2.13
N GLY A 55 3.84 1.79 -1.55
CA GLY A 55 3.66 0.41 -2.02
C GLY A 55 2.26 -0.20 -1.87
N GLY A 56 1.20 0.60 -1.76
CA GLY A 56 -0.21 0.19 -1.91
C GLY A 56 -0.87 -0.65 -0.80
N GLY A 57 -0.12 -1.25 0.13
CA GLY A 57 -0.68 -2.19 1.12
C GLY A 57 -1.82 -1.64 1.99
N LEU A 58 -1.68 -0.39 2.45
CA LEU A 58 -2.74 0.30 3.21
C LEU A 58 -3.97 0.56 2.34
N MET A 59 -3.77 1.10 1.13
CA MET A 59 -4.84 1.38 0.17
C MET A 59 -5.61 0.11 -0.20
N ALA A 60 -4.91 -0.99 -0.44
CA ALA A 60 -5.52 -2.28 -0.77
C ALA A 60 -6.38 -2.79 0.38
N GLY A 61 -5.84 -2.81 1.61
CA GLY A 61 -6.57 -3.27 2.79
C GLY A 61 -7.82 -2.44 3.06
N VAL A 62 -7.67 -1.11 3.07
CA VAL A 62 -8.79 -0.17 3.27
C VAL A 62 -9.84 -0.35 2.19
N THR A 63 -9.44 -0.44 0.92
CA THR A 63 -10.37 -0.59 -0.20
C THR A 63 -11.16 -1.90 -0.08
N LEU A 64 -10.48 -3.03 0.18
CA LEU A 64 -11.13 -4.34 0.31
C LEU A 64 -12.17 -4.34 1.42
N ALA A 65 -11.80 -3.89 2.62
CA ALA A 65 -12.70 -3.89 3.77
C ALA A 65 -13.87 -2.91 3.58
N ALA A 66 -13.60 -1.65 3.22
CA ALA A 66 -14.64 -0.64 3.06
C ALA A 66 -15.63 -1.00 1.95
N LYS A 67 -15.15 -1.47 0.78
CA LYS A 67 -16.03 -1.85 -0.33
C LYS A 67 -16.85 -3.10 -0.06
N SER A 68 -16.34 -4.02 0.76
CA SER A 68 -17.09 -5.22 1.17
C SER A 68 -18.27 -4.88 2.09
N ILE A 69 -18.15 -3.82 2.89
CA ILE A 69 -19.22 -3.36 3.79
C ILE A 69 -20.19 -2.42 3.06
N ASN A 70 -19.66 -1.43 2.34
CA ASN A 70 -20.45 -0.49 1.56
C ASN A 70 -19.75 -0.16 0.22
N PRO A 71 -20.21 -0.74 -0.90
CA PRO A 71 -19.57 -0.56 -2.20
C PRO A 71 -19.66 0.88 -2.74
N ASN A 72 -20.53 1.72 -2.17
CA ASN A 72 -20.70 3.12 -2.59
C ASN A 72 -19.63 4.06 -2.03
N ILE A 73 -18.87 3.63 -1.00
CA ILE A 73 -17.81 4.46 -0.42
C ILE A 73 -16.75 4.74 -1.48
N ARG A 74 -16.41 6.00 -1.71
CA ARG A 74 -15.31 6.37 -2.61
C ARG A 74 -13.98 6.22 -1.89
N ILE A 75 -13.01 5.58 -2.53
CA ILE A 75 -11.65 5.48 -1.99
C ILE A 75 -10.72 6.26 -2.93
N LEU A 76 -10.00 7.22 -2.39
CA LEU A 76 -9.11 8.10 -3.12
C LEU A 76 -7.69 7.97 -2.57
N ALA A 77 -6.71 7.83 -3.47
CA ALA A 77 -5.30 7.82 -3.08
C ALA A 77 -4.76 9.26 -2.98
N ALA A 78 -3.94 9.51 -1.96
CA ALA A 78 -3.15 10.74 -1.82
C ALA A 78 -1.67 10.39 -1.99
N GLU A 79 -1.03 11.00 -2.99
CA GLU A 79 0.33 10.65 -3.42
C GLU A 79 1.17 11.93 -3.62
N PRO A 80 2.47 11.95 -3.22
CA PRO A 80 3.33 13.08 -3.50
C PRO A 80 3.63 13.24 -4.99
N MET A 81 3.66 14.48 -5.49
CA MET A 81 3.99 14.76 -6.90
C MET A 81 5.34 14.17 -7.33
N GLY A 82 6.36 14.22 -6.47
CA GLY A 82 7.69 13.69 -6.75
C GLY A 82 7.86 12.18 -6.51
N ALA A 83 6.79 11.46 -6.18
CA ALA A 83 6.75 10.01 -6.03
C ALA A 83 5.40 9.48 -6.54
N ASN A 84 4.98 9.96 -7.73
CA ASN A 84 3.64 9.76 -8.26
C ASN A 84 3.47 8.48 -9.10
N ASP A 85 4.17 7.41 -8.72
CA ASP A 85 4.21 6.19 -9.52
C ASP A 85 2.85 5.49 -9.57
N ALA A 86 2.03 5.52 -8.51
CA ALA A 86 0.69 4.94 -8.49
C ALA A 86 -0.30 5.72 -9.38
N ALA A 87 -0.18 7.05 -9.45
CA ALA A 87 -0.96 7.86 -10.37
C ALA A 87 -0.62 7.56 -11.85
N GLN A 88 0.68 7.51 -12.19
CA GLN A 88 1.14 7.18 -13.55
C GLN A 88 0.72 5.78 -13.96
N SER A 89 0.92 4.85 -13.03
CA SER A 89 0.44 3.48 -13.07
C SER A 89 -1.05 3.39 -13.44
N LYS A 90 -1.93 4.01 -12.66
CA LYS A 90 -3.38 3.97 -12.89
C LYS A 90 -3.75 4.51 -14.28
N ALA A 91 -3.09 5.58 -14.73
CA ALA A 91 -3.29 6.14 -16.06
C ALA A 91 -2.79 5.21 -17.20
N ALA A 92 -1.69 4.49 -16.95
CA ALA A 92 -1.09 3.57 -17.92
C ALA A 92 -1.74 2.17 -17.96
N GLY A 93 -2.54 1.81 -16.94
CA GLY A 93 -3.15 0.49 -16.81
C GLY A 93 -2.16 -0.64 -16.50
N ARG A 94 -0.95 -0.30 -16.04
CA ARG A 94 0.10 -1.26 -15.65
C ARG A 94 1.05 -0.62 -14.64
N ILE A 95 1.71 -1.43 -13.82
CA ILE A 95 2.69 -0.93 -12.85
C ILE A 95 3.80 -0.16 -13.56
N ILE A 96 3.98 1.08 -13.12
CA ILE A 96 5.08 1.98 -13.46
C ILE A 96 5.92 2.15 -12.20
N THR A 97 7.24 2.13 -12.36
CA THR A 97 8.22 2.42 -11.30
C THR A 97 9.02 3.66 -11.68
N LEU A 98 9.37 4.49 -10.71
CA LEU A 98 10.24 5.63 -10.92
C LEU A 98 11.69 5.27 -10.60
N SER A 99 12.64 5.80 -11.38
CA SER A 99 14.07 5.63 -11.10
C SER A 99 14.50 6.38 -9.83
N GLU A 100 13.84 7.50 -9.53
CA GLU A 100 14.09 8.33 -8.36
C GLU A 100 12.79 8.96 -7.84
N THR A 101 12.75 9.26 -6.55
CA THR A 101 11.64 9.95 -5.89
C THR A 101 12.13 11.22 -5.18
N ASN A 102 11.41 12.32 -5.27
CA ASN A 102 11.76 13.60 -4.63
C ASN A 102 10.59 14.17 -3.82
N THR A 103 10.53 13.83 -2.54
CA THR A 103 9.47 14.26 -1.62
C THR A 103 9.95 14.24 -0.18
N VAL A 104 9.45 15.12 0.68
CA VAL A 104 9.71 15.06 2.13
C VAL A 104 8.98 13.90 2.82
N ALA A 105 7.95 13.33 2.19
CA ALA A 105 7.22 12.19 2.71
C ALA A 105 8.04 10.90 2.56
N ASP A 106 8.88 10.58 3.52
CA ASP A 106 9.84 9.48 3.49
C ASP A 106 9.17 8.09 3.36
N GLY A 107 8.00 7.90 3.97
CA GLY A 107 7.21 6.66 3.86
C GLY A 107 6.48 6.47 2.53
N LEU A 108 6.41 7.49 1.68
CA LEU A 108 5.65 7.50 0.41
C LEU A 108 6.59 7.46 -0.81
N ARG A 109 7.63 6.63 -0.74
CA ARG A 109 8.67 6.51 -1.78
C ARG A 109 8.83 5.09 -2.35
N ALA A 110 7.99 4.14 -1.94
CA ALA A 110 8.04 2.77 -2.44
C ALA A 110 7.09 2.60 -3.63
N SER A 111 7.42 1.68 -4.55
CA SER A 111 6.55 1.36 -5.69
C SER A 111 5.50 0.31 -5.35
N LEU A 112 4.41 0.29 -6.11
CA LEU A 112 3.35 -0.71 -6.02
C LEU A 112 3.87 -2.14 -6.22
N GLY A 113 3.30 -3.09 -5.48
CA GLY A 113 3.43 -4.53 -5.70
C GLY A 113 2.22 -5.13 -6.43
N ASP A 114 2.35 -6.37 -6.90
CA ASP A 114 1.34 -7.10 -7.68
C ASP A 114 0.04 -7.41 -6.91
N LEU A 115 0.10 -7.56 -5.58
CA LEU A 115 -1.08 -7.73 -4.73
C LEU A 115 -1.76 -6.41 -4.35
N THR A 116 -1.07 -5.29 -4.58
CA THR A 116 -1.46 -3.96 -4.10
C THR A 116 -1.77 -2.98 -5.22
N TRP A 117 -1.89 -3.51 -6.43
CA TRP A 117 -2.24 -2.80 -7.66
C TRP A 117 -3.75 -2.58 -7.80
#